data_AF-A0A1R4G9J4-F1
#
_entry.id   AF-A0A1R4G9J4-F1
#
_cell.length_a   1.000
_cell.length_b   1.000
_cell.length_c   1.000
_cell.angle_alpha   90.00
_cell.angle_beta   90.00
_cell.angle_gamma   90.00
#
_symmetry.space_group_name_H-M   'P 1'
#
loop_
_entity.id
_entity.type
_entity.pdbx_description
1 polymer ?
#
loop_
_entity_poly.entity_id
_entity_poly.type
_entity_poly.pdbx_seq_one_letter_code
_entity_poly.pdbx_strand_id
1 'polypeptide(L)' 'MGRDALWLTIQLCLPALIVALVVGVAIGLFQALTQIQEQTLVYAPKIIAIFVSLLLFLPLMGALLGGFMREIAARIAGM' A
#
# COMPACT_ATOMS: atom_id res chain seq x y z
N MET A 1 12.28 -12.17 16.33
CA MET A 1 10.82 -12.43 16.12
C MET A 1 10.00 -11.17 16.25
N GLY A 2 9.69 -10.66 17.46
CA GLY A 2 8.82 -9.49 17.61
C GLY A 2 9.38 -8.22 16.96
N ARG A 3 10.69 -7.96 17.13
CA ARG A 3 11.35 -6.80 16.52
C ARG A 3 11.44 -6.89 14.99
N ASP A 4 11.76 -8.08 14.45
CA ASP A 4 11.85 -8.30 13.00
C ASP A 4 10.48 -8.24 12.34
N ALA A 5 9.43 -8.75 13.01
CA ALA A 5 8.05 -8.65 12.55
C ALA A 5 7.57 -7.18 12.53
N LEU A 6 7.92 -6.39 13.55
CA LEU A 6 7.65 -4.95 13.58
C LEU A 6 8.38 -4.22 12.46
N TRP A 7 9.64 -4.59 12.22
CA TRP A 7 10.45 -3.99 11.16
C TRP A 7 9.92 -4.32 9.77
N LEU A 8 9.49 -5.56 9.56
CA LEU A 8 8.87 -5.98 8.32
C LEU A 8 7.52 -5.28 8.10
N THR A 9 6.72 -5.11 9.16
CA THR A 9 5.46 -4.37 9.09
C THR A 9 5.71 -2.92 8.67
N ILE A 10 6.71 -2.27 9.25
CA ILE A 10 7.08 -0.90 8.88
C ILE A 10 7.55 -0.83 7.43
N GLN A 11 8.40 -1.76 7.00
CA GLN A 11 8.94 -1.80 5.65
C GLN A 11 7.89 -2.15 4.58
N LEU A 12 6.86 -2.91 4.97
CA LEU A 12 5.70 -3.25 4.14
C LEU A 12 4.72 -2.07 4.02
N CYS A 13 4.50 -1.35 5.11
CA CYS A 13 3.62 -0.18 5.13
C CYS A 13 4.26 1.08 4.53
N LEU A 14 5.57 1.30 4.67
CA LEU A 14 6.27 2.51 4.19
C LEU A 14 5.98 2.87 2.71
N PRO A 15 6.24 1.96 1.74
CA PRO A 15 6.05 2.28 0.32
C PRO A 15 4.58 2.47 -0.03
N ALA A 16 3.69 1.65 0.55
CA ALA A 16 2.25 1.77 0.36
C ALA A 16 1.70 3.09 0.93
N LEU A 17 2.15 3.51 2.11
CA LEU A 17 1.75 4.76 2.77
C LEU A 17 2.21 5.98 1.99
N ILE A 18 3.46 6.00 1.50
CA ILE A 18 3.99 7.12 0.71
C ILE A 18 3.15 7.32 -0.55
N VAL A 19 2.82 6.24 -1.25
CA VAL A 19 2.05 6.38 -2.49
C VAL A 19 0.57 6.64 -2.24
N ALA A 20 -0.02 6.06 -1.20
CA ALA A 20 -1.37 6.42 -0.77
C ALA A 20 -1.46 7.92 -0.41
N LEU A 21 -0.43 8.47 0.25
CA LEU A 21 -0.35 9.90 0.57
C LEU A 21 -0.26 10.74 -0.70
N VAL A 22 0.68 10.44 -1.62
CA VAL A 22 0.87 11.21 -2.86
C VAL A 22 -0.39 11.18 -3.73
N VAL A 23 -0.96 9.99 -3.94
CA VAL A 23 -2.16 9.81 -4.76
C VAL A 23 -3.38 10.45 -4.09
N GLY A 24 -3.54 10.28 -2.77
CA GLY A 24 -4.62 10.87 -2.00
C GLY A 24 -4.59 12.40 -2.02
N VAL A 25 -3.41 12.99 -1.86
CA VAL A 25 -3.21 14.44 -1.95
C VAL A 25 -3.49 14.94 -3.36
N ALA A 26 -2.97 14.28 -4.40
CA ALA A 26 -3.19 14.68 -5.79
C ALA A 26 -4.69 14.71 -6.12
N ILE A 27 -5.43 13.65 -5.80
CA ILE A 27 -6.87 13.55 -6.07
C ILE A 27 -7.65 14.58 -5.24
N GLY A 28 -7.30 14.75 -3.95
CA GLY A 28 -7.93 15.76 -3.09
C GLY A 28 -7.73 17.18 -3.62
N LEU A 29 -6.55 17.47 -4.17
CA LEU A 29 -6.25 18.76 -4.80
C LEU A 29 -7.09 18.97 -6.07
N PHE A 30 -7.19 17.96 -6.93
CA PHE A 30 -8.03 18.01 -8.14
C PHE A 30 -9.52 18.21 -7.81
N GLN A 31 -10.00 17.56 -6.75
CA GLN A 31 -11.37 17.73 -6.26
C GLN A 31 -11.60 19.16 -5.75
N ALA A 32 -10.64 19.73 -5.00
CA ALA A 32 -10.73 21.08 -4.47
C ALA A 32 -10.65 22.17 -5.57
N LEU A 33 -9.76 22.00 -6.55
CA LEU A 33 -9.51 22.97 -7.62
C LEU A 33 -10.66 23.08 -8.63
N THR A 34 -11.39 21.99 -8.87
CA THR A 34 -12.46 21.96 -9.88
C THR A 34 -13.85 22.27 -9.32
N GLN A 35 -14.00 22.40 -7.98
CA GLN A 35 -15.27 22.64 -7.28
C GLN A 35 -16.41 21.66 -7.66
N ILE A 36 -16.09 20.48 -8.20
CA ILE A 36 -17.09 19.47 -8.56
C ILE A 36 -17.54 18.75 -7.27
N GLN A 37 -18.73 19.12 -6.76
CA GLN A 37 -19.37 18.51 -5.59
C GLN A 37 -20.34 17.37 -5.93
N GLU A 38 -20.41 16.96 -7.20
CA GLU A 38 -21.18 15.80 -7.63
C GLU A 38 -20.51 14.52 -7.10
N GLN A 39 -20.99 14.02 -5.95
CA GLN A 39 -20.38 12.90 -5.24
C GLN A 39 -20.13 11.69 -6.15
N THR A 40 -21.04 11.38 -7.08
CA THR A 40 -20.94 10.23 -8.00
C THR A 40 -19.77 10.31 -8.97
N LEU A 41 -19.45 11.50 -9.51
CA LEU A 41 -18.34 11.67 -10.46
C LEU A 41 -16.98 11.60 -9.77
N VAL A 42 -16.91 11.99 -8.49
CA VAL A 42 -15.66 11.95 -7.70
C VAL A 42 -15.32 10.52 -7.24
N TYR A 43 -16.32 9.66 -7.02
CA TYR A 43 -16.07 8.29 -6.57
C TYR A 43 -15.36 7.43 -7.63
N ALA A 44 -15.64 7.62 -8.93
CA ALA A 44 -15.07 6.80 -9.99
C ALA A 44 -13.53 6.97 -10.14
N PRO A 45 -12.97 8.20 -10.27
CA PRO A 45 -11.52 8.41 -10.31
C PRO A 45 -10.81 7.88 -9.06
N LYS A 46 -11.44 8.03 -7.89
CA LYS A 46 -10.89 7.61 -6.60
C LYS A 46 -10.74 6.09 -6.51
N ILE A 47 -11.74 5.33 -6.96
CA ILE A 47 -11.68 3.85 -7.01
C ILE A 47 -10.58 3.38 -7.96
N ILE A 48 -10.50 3.96 -9.16
CA ILE A 48 -9.48 3.58 -10.16
C ILE A 48 -8.08 3.84 -9.60
N ALA A 49 -7.86 4.98 -8.96
CA ALA A 49 -6.55 5.31 -8.39
C ALA A 49 -6.15 4.38 -7.23
N ILE A 50 -7.10 3.99 -6.38
CA ILE A 50 -6.85 2.98 -5.32
C ILE A 50 -6.54 1.62 -5.96
N PHE A 51 -7.26 1.23 -7.00
CA PHE A 51 -7.04 -0.05 -7.69
C PHE A 51 -5.67 -0.12 -8.37
N VAL A 52 -5.26 0.95 -9.06
CA VAL A 52 -3.94 1.05 -9.71
C VAL A 52 -2.82 1.07 -8.67
N SER A 53 -2.97 1.81 -7.58
CA SER A 53 -1.97 1.82 -6.52
C SER A 53 -1.83 0.43 -5.89
N LEU A 54 -2.94 -0.26 -5.58
CA LEU A 54 -2.91 -1.62 -5.04
C LEU A 54 -2.22 -2.59 -6.00
N LEU A 55 -2.52 -2.55 -7.31
CA LEU A 55 -1.83 -3.38 -8.31
C LEU A 55 -0.32 -3.13 -8.38
N LEU A 56 0.12 -1.88 -8.23
CA LEU A 56 1.55 -1.53 -8.20
C LEU A 56 2.25 -2.03 -6.93
N PHE A 57 1.59 -1.99 -5.77
CA PHE A 57 2.18 -2.44 -4.49
C PHE A 57 2.05 -3.94 -4.23
N LEU A 58 1.14 -4.62 -4.91
CA LEU A 58 0.89 -6.06 -4.75
C LEU A 58 2.17 -6.92 -4.88
N PRO A 59 3.03 -6.77 -5.91
CA PRO A 59 4.27 -7.57 -6.02
C PRO A 59 5.28 -7.28 -4.91
N LEU A 60 5.38 -6.03 -4.45
CA LEU A 60 6.30 -5.64 -3.38
C LEU A 60 5.87 -6.24 -2.02
N MET A 61 4.58 -6.14 -1.69
CA MET A 61 4.02 -6.73 -0.47
C MET A 61 4.17 -8.26 -0.49
N GLY A 62 3.95 -8.89 -1.66
CA GLY A 62 4.16 -10.33 -1.85
C GLY A 62 5.61 -10.76 -1.64
N ALA A 63 6.59 -9.99 -2.15
CA ALA A 63 8.01 -10.28 -1.95
C ALA A 63 8.44 -10.18 -0.48
N LEU A 64 7.98 -9.16 0.24
CA LEU A 64 8.29 -8.94 1.65
C LEU A 64 7.69 -10.03 2.55
N LEU A 65 6.41 -10.36 2.35
CA LEU A 65 5.73 -11.44 3.09
C LEU A 65 6.34 -12.81 2.76
N GLY A 66 6.66 -13.06 1.50
CA GLY A 66 7.31 -14.30 1.06
C GLY A 66 8.71 -14.47 1.66
N GLY A 67 9.48 -13.38 1.75
CA GLY A 67 10.79 -13.35 2.41
C GLY A 67 10.68 -13.67 3.91
N PHE A 68 9.75 -13.02 4.61
CA PHE A 68 9.50 -13.30 6.03
C PHE A 68 9.07 -14.74 6.28
N MET A 69 8.18 -15.25 5.43
CA MET A 69 7.67 -16.62 5.54
C MET A 69 8.79 -17.64 5.37
N ARG A 70 9.73 -17.40 4.44
CA ARG A 70 10.92 -18.25 4.27
C ARG A 70 11.82 -18.21 5.50
N GLU A 71 12.01 -17.04 6.11
CA GLU A 71 12.82 -16.90 7.31
C GLU A 71 12.18 -17.63 8.52
N ILE A 72 10.87 -17.53 8.68
CA ILE A 72 10.12 -18.31 9.69
C ILE A 72 10.23 -19.81 9.39
N ALA A 73 10.02 -20.21 8.14
CA ALA A 73 10.05 -21.62 7.75
C ALA A 73 11.43 -22.25 7.96
N ALA A 74 12.52 -21.54 7.65
CA ALA A 74 13.88 -21.98 7.89
C ALA A 74 14.13 -22.24 9.39
N ARG A 75 13.71 -21.29 10.23
CA ARG A 75 13.85 -21.40 11.69
C ARG A 75 13.01 -22.51 12.31
N ILE A 76 11.83 -22.82 11.75
CA ILE A 76 10.99 -23.96 12.17
C ILE A 76 11.61 -25.29 11.73
N ALA A 77 12.20 -25.34 10.53
CA ALA A 77 12.84 -26.54 9.99
C ALA A 77 14.12 -26.95 10.72
N GLY A 78 14.58 -26.17 11.71
CA GLY A 78 15.72 -26.50 12.56
C GLY A 78 17.08 -26.19 11.93
N MET A 79 17.11 -25.35 10.88
CA MET A 79 18.33 -24.70 10.37
C MET A 79 18.45 -23.28 10.91
#